data_AF-A0A2G9UMV9-F1
#
_entry.id   AF-A0A2G9UMV9-F1
#
_cell.length_a   1.000
_cell.length_b   1.000
_cell.length_c   1.000
_cell.angle_alpha   90.00
_cell.angle_beta   90.00
_cell.angle_gamma   90.00
#
_symmetry.space_group_name_H-M   'P 1'
#
loop_
_entity.id
_entity.type
_entity.pdbx_description
1 polymer ?
#
loop_
_entity_poly.entity_id
_entity_poly.type
_entity_poly.pdbx_seq_one_letter_code
_entity_poly.pdbx_strand_id
1 'polypeptide(L)'
;MKLYKFSAEDVDHRGFMYYVNDGVYGSFNCILFDHVDPVGAPLFDEIVEEYPSTIWGPTCDSLDKIEDQKMMRMMSVGEWIVYQNMGAYTCSASTTFNGFQRPNAVYVISRKNWARISSSPIV
;
A
#
# COMPACT_ATOMS: atom_id res chain seq x y z
N MET A 1 3.55 -1.60 -4.05
CA MET A 1 2.37 -2.16 -4.75
C MET A 1 2.42 -1.87 -6.23
N LYS A 2 1.96 -2.76 -7.11
CA LYS A 2 1.93 -2.58 -8.58
C LYS A 2 0.52 -2.24 -9.09
N LEU A 3 0.39 -1.24 -9.95
CA LEU A 3 -0.89 -0.66 -10.44
C LEU A 3 -1.49 -1.34 -11.69
N TYR A 4 -2.82 -1.33 -11.85
CA TYR A 4 -3.59 -1.65 -13.08
C TYR A 4 -4.64 -0.54 -13.40
N LYS A 5 -4.89 -0.20 -14.68
CA LYS A 5 -5.76 0.92 -15.13
C LYS A 5 -6.91 0.46 -16.05
N PHE A 6 -8.11 1.01 -15.86
CA PHE A 6 -9.21 1.03 -16.83
C PHE A 6 -9.54 2.49 -17.19
N SER A 7 -9.83 2.77 -18.47
CA SER A 7 -10.18 4.10 -18.96
C SER A 7 -11.66 4.14 -19.32
N ALA A 8 -12.45 4.97 -18.63
CA ALA A 8 -13.77 5.39 -19.10
C ALA A 8 -13.61 6.79 -19.69
N GLU A 9 -13.79 6.92 -21.00
CA GLU A 9 -13.76 8.20 -21.70
C GLU A 9 -14.99 9.03 -21.31
N ASP A 10 -14.78 10.18 -20.68
CA ASP A 10 -15.66 11.36 -20.65
C ASP A 10 -15.03 12.46 -19.76
N VAL A 11 -14.93 13.64 -20.35
CA VAL A 11 -14.25 14.89 -19.95
C VAL A 11 -15.10 15.59 -18.85
N ASP A 12 -14.64 15.93 -17.64
CA ASP A 12 -13.75 17.06 -17.29
C ASP A 12 -13.57 17.04 -15.73
N HIS A 13 -12.51 16.41 -15.20
CA HIS A 13 -12.28 16.10 -13.76
C HIS A 13 -12.83 14.76 -13.21
N ARG A 14 -12.77 13.67 -13.97
CA ARG A 14 -12.93 12.32 -13.40
C ARG A 14 -11.59 11.86 -12.80
N GLY A 15 -11.58 11.63 -11.49
CA GLY A 15 -10.43 11.09 -10.77
C GLY A 15 -9.95 9.73 -11.27
N PHE A 16 -8.82 9.24 -10.74
CA PHE A 16 -8.25 7.94 -11.13
C PHE A 16 -8.60 6.83 -10.15
N MET A 17 -8.74 5.61 -10.67
CA MET A 17 -8.88 4.39 -9.86
C MET A 17 -7.66 3.51 -10.07
N TYR A 18 -7.01 3.16 -8.96
CA TYR A 18 -5.75 2.46 -8.93
C TYR A 18 -5.91 1.13 -8.19
N TYR A 19 -5.72 0.02 -8.89
CA TYR A 19 -5.77 -1.32 -8.29
C TYR A 19 -4.36 -1.79 -7.98
N VAL A 20 -4.17 -2.23 -6.75
CA VAL A 20 -2.87 -2.60 -6.21
C VAL A 20 -2.88 -4.03 -5.67
N ASN A 21 -1.70 -4.63 -5.49
CA ASN A 21 -1.55 -6.08 -5.30
C ASN A 21 -1.60 -6.57 -3.84
N ASP A 22 -2.15 -5.79 -2.93
CA ASP A 22 -2.42 -6.13 -1.52
C ASP A 22 -3.64 -5.30 -1.08
N GLY A 23 -4.33 -5.62 0.01
CA GLY A 23 -5.65 -5.05 0.28
C GLY A 23 -6.10 -5.21 1.72
N VAL A 24 -7.37 -4.89 1.97
CA VAL A 24 -7.98 -4.92 3.32
C VAL A 24 -8.01 -6.33 3.91
N TYR A 25 -7.98 -7.36 3.05
CA TYR A 25 -7.85 -8.76 3.47
C TYR A 25 -6.40 -9.20 3.73
N GLY A 26 -5.43 -8.39 3.31
CA GLY A 26 -3.99 -8.61 3.44
C GLY A 26 -3.37 -7.65 4.46
N SER A 27 -2.42 -6.81 4.05
CA SER A 27 -1.71 -5.91 4.99
C SER A 27 -2.56 -4.74 5.48
N PHE A 28 -3.63 -4.37 4.75
CA PHE A 28 -4.48 -3.22 5.08
C PHE A 28 -5.68 -3.59 5.96
N ASN A 29 -5.68 -4.78 6.56
CA ASN A 29 -6.71 -5.17 7.53
C ASN A 29 -6.75 -4.24 8.75
N CYS A 30 -5.66 -3.52 9.03
CA CYS A 30 -5.59 -2.47 10.05
C CYS A 30 -6.64 -1.36 9.85
N ILE A 31 -7.13 -1.13 8.63
CA ILE A 31 -8.24 -0.21 8.36
C ILE A 31 -9.52 -0.69 9.06
N LEU A 32 -9.79 -2.00 8.97
CA LEU A 32 -11.01 -2.61 9.49
C LEU A 32 -10.94 -2.89 10.99
N PHE A 33 -9.79 -3.38 11.47
CA PHE A 33 -9.66 -3.91 12.83
C PHE A 33 -8.95 -2.97 13.81
N ASP A 34 -8.11 -2.05 13.32
CA ASP A 34 -7.29 -1.15 14.14
C ASP A 34 -7.62 0.34 13.89
N HIS A 35 -8.57 0.62 13.00
CA HIS A 35 -9.03 1.97 12.62
C HIS A 35 -7.89 2.89 12.20
N VAL A 36 -6.87 2.34 11.54
CA VAL A 36 -5.76 3.10 10.98
C VAL A 36 -6.16 3.66 9.62
N ASP A 37 -5.79 4.92 9.37
CA ASP A 37 -5.85 5.56 8.05
C ASP A 37 -4.45 5.54 7.41
N PRO A 38 -4.08 4.49 6.67
CA PRO A 38 -2.77 4.38 6.04
C PRO A 38 -2.65 5.38 4.88
N VAL A 39 -1.56 6.15 4.88
CA VAL A 39 -1.31 7.17 3.86
C VAL A 39 -0.27 6.68 2.87
N GLY A 40 -0.70 6.42 1.64
CA GLY A 40 0.19 6.02 0.55
C GLY A 40 0.86 7.23 -0.10
N ALA A 41 2.00 7.03 -0.76
CA ALA A 41 2.57 8.02 -1.68
C ALA A 41 3.27 7.31 -2.84
N PRO A 42 3.32 7.91 -4.04
CA PRO A 42 4.19 7.43 -5.11
C PRO A 42 5.63 7.28 -4.59
N LEU A 43 6.32 6.18 -4.93
CA LEU A 43 7.70 5.93 -4.51
C LEU A 43 8.65 7.02 -5.02
N PHE A 44 8.43 7.45 -6.27
CA PHE A 44 9.14 8.56 -6.88
C PHE A 44 8.16 9.70 -7.02
N ASP A 45 8.42 10.73 -6.22
CA ASP A 45 7.62 11.93 -6.18
C ASP A 45 8.04 12.88 -7.30
N GLU A 46 7.05 13.49 -7.94
CA GLU A 46 7.23 14.43 -9.05
C GLU A 46 6.27 15.59 -8.84
N ILE A 47 6.78 16.82 -8.97
CA ILE A 47 5.94 18.02 -8.84
C ILE A 47 5.14 18.16 -10.14
N VAL A 48 3.93 17.60 -10.14
CA VAL A 48 3.01 17.61 -11.28
C VAL A 48 1.58 17.83 -10.78
N GLU A 49 0.64 17.97 -11.72
CA GLU A 49 -0.77 18.10 -11.41
C GLU A 49 -1.31 16.86 -10.68
N GLU A 50 -2.10 17.10 -9.63
CA GLU A 50 -2.74 16.07 -8.83
C GLU A 50 -4.22 15.93 -9.17
N TYR A 51 -4.72 14.71 -9.06
CA TYR A 51 -6.11 14.37 -9.33
C TYR A 51 -6.68 13.56 -8.17
N PRO A 52 -7.98 13.72 -7.85
CA PRO A 52 -8.63 12.88 -6.86
C PRO A 52 -8.52 11.42 -7.32
N SER A 53 -8.09 10.54 -6.42
CA SER A 53 -7.79 9.15 -6.77
C SER A 53 -8.25 8.19 -5.67
N THR A 54 -8.72 7.02 -6.08
CA THR A 54 -9.14 5.94 -5.18
C THR A 54 -8.21 4.74 -5.38
N ILE A 55 -7.67 4.20 -4.28
CA ILE A 55 -6.76 3.06 -4.27
C ILE A 55 -7.53 1.84 -3.77
N TRP A 56 -7.50 0.77 -4.56
CA TRP A 56 -8.25 -0.47 -4.36
C TRP A 56 -7.31 -1.65 -4.19
N GLY A 57 -7.64 -2.58 -3.30
CA GLY A 57 -6.96 -3.86 -3.22
C GLY A 57 -7.31 -4.79 -4.39
N PRO A 58 -6.70 -5.99 -4.43
CA PRO A 58 -6.74 -6.87 -5.59
C PRO A 58 -7.96 -7.80 -5.60
N THR A 59 -8.76 -7.83 -4.53
CA THR A 59 -9.86 -8.79 -4.42
C THR A 59 -11.06 -8.39 -5.29
N CYS A 60 -11.96 -9.34 -5.51
CA CYS A 60 -13.22 -9.08 -6.20
C CYS A 60 -14.30 -8.49 -5.29
N ASP A 61 -13.93 -8.00 -4.10
CA ASP A 61 -14.85 -7.37 -3.16
C ASP A 61 -14.83 -5.84 -3.35
N SER A 62 -16.00 -5.25 -3.54
CA SER A 62 -16.18 -3.80 -3.65
C SER A 62 -15.85 -3.03 -2.35
N LEU A 63 -15.62 -3.72 -1.23
CA LEU A 63 -15.16 -3.13 0.03
C LEU A 63 -13.64 -3.17 0.19
N ASP A 64 -12.91 -3.79 -0.73
CA ASP A 64 -11.45 -3.81 -0.74
C ASP A 64 -10.87 -2.48 -1.24
N LYS A 65 -11.15 -1.43 -0.47
CA LYS A 65 -10.76 -0.04 -0.73
C LYS A 65 -9.79 0.42 0.36
N ILE A 66 -8.65 0.97 -0.05
CA ILE A 66 -7.56 1.36 0.84
C ILE A 66 -7.60 2.87 1.13
N GLU A 67 -7.67 3.69 0.10
CA GLU A 67 -7.78 5.15 0.21
C GLU A 67 -8.83 5.65 -0.78
N ASP A 68 -9.56 6.70 -0.42
CA ASP A 68 -10.59 7.32 -1.25
C ASP A 68 -10.39 8.83 -1.37
N GLN A 69 -10.62 9.36 -2.57
CA GLN A 69 -10.46 10.80 -2.89
C GLN A 69 -9.09 11.39 -2.51
N LYS A 70 -8.02 10.59 -2.60
CA LYS A 70 -6.66 11.04 -2.36
C LYS A 70 -6.16 11.88 -3.52
N MET A 71 -5.67 13.09 -3.27
CA MET A 71 -4.96 13.86 -4.30
C MET A 71 -3.58 13.25 -4.55
N MET A 72 -3.31 12.87 -5.80
CA MET A 72 -2.03 12.34 -6.24
C MET A 72 -1.86 12.53 -7.73
N ARG A 73 -0.61 12.55 -8.19
CA ARG A 73 -0.31 12.57 -9.62
C ARG A 73 -0.92 11.38 -10.36
N MET A 74 -1.10 11.53 -11.67
CA MET A 74 -1.39 10.40 -12.53
C MET A 74 -0.25 9.36 -12.42
N MET A 75 -0.61 8.09 -12.23
CA MET A 75 0.34 6.98 -12.18
C MET A 75 0.09 5.96 -13.29
N SER A 76 1.14 5.28 -13.69
CA SER A 76 1.14 4.22 -14.69
C SER A 76 1.19 2.82 -14.07
N VAL A 77 0.64 1.85 -14.80
CA VAL A 77 0.76 0.42 -14.49
C VAL A 77 2.24 0.06 -14.34
N GLY A 78 2.60 -0.56 -13.22
CA GLY A 78 4.00 -0.90 -12.92
C GLY A 78 4.69 0.04 -11.95
N GLU A 79 4.18 1.25 -11.73
CA GLU A 79 4.69 2.15 -10.70
C GLU A 79 4.35 1.68 -9.29
N TRP A 80 5.07 2.22 -8.31
CA TRP A 80 5.02 1.81 -6.92
C TRP A 80 4.41 2.88 -6.01
N ILE A 81 3.46 2.47 -5.17
CA ILE A 81 3.00 3.24 -4.00
C ILE A 81 3.62 2.64 -2.75
N VAL A 82 4.11 3.51 -1.86
CA VAL A 82 4.72 3.17 -0.57
C VAL A 82 3.78 3.60 0.56
N TYR A 83 3.59 2.69 1.51
CA TYR A 83 2.91 2.95 2.77
C TYR A 83 3.92 2.79 3.90
N GLN A 84 4.16 3.88 4.63
CA GLN A 84 5.04 3.87 5.80
C GLN A 84 4.26 3.41 7.04
N ASN A 85 4.98 3.11 8.12
CA ASN A 85 4.39 2.79 9.43
C ASN A 85 3.50 1.51 9.45
N MET A 86 3.63 0.62 8.47
CA MET A 86 2.85 -0.61 8.32
C MET A 86 3.37 -1.80 9.17
N GLY A 87 3.91 -1.55 10.36
CA GLY A 87 4.60 -2.57 11.18
C GLY A 87 3.73 -3.30 12.21
N ALA A 88 2.64 -2.68 12.67
CA ALA A 88 1.78 -3.20 13.74
C ALA A 88 0.39 -3.51 13.19
N TYR A 89 -0.21 -4.64 13.62
CA TYR A 89 -1.57 -5.06 13.24
C TYR A 89 -1.83 -5.10 11.72
N THR A 90 -0.79 -5.36 10.93
CA THR A 90 -0.84 -5.53 9.48
C THR A 90 -0.68 -7.01 9.12
N CYS A 91 0.55 -7.46 8.84
CA CYS A 91 0.85 -8.83 8.40
C CYS A 91 0.41 -9.93 9.39
N SER A 92 0.26 -9.58 10.67
CA SER A 92 -0.16 -10.50 11.74
C SER A 92 -1.57 -11.04 11.56
N ALA A 93 -2.47 -10.25 10.97
CA ALA A 93 -3.88 -10.58 10.79
C ALA A 93 -4.27 -10.78 9.30
N SER A 94 -3.29 -10.75 8.39
CA SER A 94 -3.52 -10.96 6.97
C SER A 94 -4.03 -12.36 6.64
N THR A 95 -4.93 -12.46 5.68
CA THR A 95 -5.41 -13.74 5.13
C THR A 95 -4.88 -13.94 3.71
N THR A 96 -5.24 -15.06 3.08
CA THR A 96 -5.00 -15.31 1.65
C THR A 96 -6.34 -15.41 0.90
N PHE A 97 -7.31 -14.57 1.29
CA PHE A 97 -8.60 -14.45 0.59
C PHE A 97 -8.39 -14.13 -0.90
N ASN A 98 -9.24 -14.69 -1.77
CA ASN A 98 -9.07 -14.71 -3.24
C ASN A 98 -7.73 -15.27 -3.75
N GLY A 99 -6.95 -15.97 -2.90
CA GLY A 99 -5.68 -16.59 -3.29
C GLY A 99 -4.48 -15.65 -3.35
N PHE A 100 -4.64 -14.38 -3.00
CA PHE A 100 -3.54 -13.41 -2.97
C PHE A 100 -2.56 -13.73 -1.84
N GLN A 101 -1.27 -13.80 -2.19
CA GLN A 101 -0.22 -14.16 -1.26
C GLN A 101 0.22 -12.95 -0.42
N ARG A 102 0.69 -13.23 0.79
CA ARG A 102 1.24 -12.20 1.68
C ARG A 102 2.54 -11.61 1.09
N PRO A 103 2.82 -10.31 1.29
CA PRO A 103 4.11 -9.73 0.91
C PRO A 103 5.28 -10.41 1.64
N ASN A 104 6.41 -10.54 0.95
CA ASN A 104 7.65 -11.04 1.56
C ASN A 104 8.32 -9.94 2.39
N ALA A 105 8.56 -10.23 3.67
CA ALA A 105 9.32 -9.34 4.54
C ALA A 105 10.83 -9.44 4.23
N VAL A 106 11.46 -8.30 3.95
CA VAL A 106 12.92 -8.21 3.82
C VAL A 106 13.45 -7.48 5.04
N TYR A 107 14.13 -8.21 5.92
CA TYR A 107 14.72 -7.65 7.14
C TYR A 107 16.07 -7.02 6.85
N VAL A 108 16.26 -5.78 7.32
CA VAL A 108 17.50 -5.03 7.15
C VAL A 108 17.97 -4.48 8.50
N ILE A 109 19.28 -4.40 8.68
CA ILE A 109 19.89 -3.81 9.86
C ILE A 109 21.17 -3.07 9.48
N SER A 110 21.41 -1.90 10.07
CA SER A 110 22.67 -1.17 9.86
C SER A 110 23.82 -1.88 10.58
N ARG A 111 25.04 -1.78 10.04
CA ARG A 111 26.24 -2.37 10.67
C ARG A 111 26.42 -1.91 12.13
N LYS A 112 26.11 -0.65 12.42
CA LYS A 112 26.15 -0.07 13.77
C LYS A 112 25.17 -0.75 14.72
N ASN A 113 23.93 -0.98 14.28
CA ASN A 113 22.93 -1.64 15.11
C ASN A 113 23.24 -3.13 15.27
N TRP A 114 23.72 -3.79 14.22
CA TRP A 114 24.18 -5.18 14.32
C TRP A 114 25.30 -5.34 15.36
N ALA A 115 26.33 -4.49 15.31
CA ALA A 115 27.44 -4.54 16.26
C ALA A 115 26.96 -4.44 17.72
N ARG A 116 25.99 -3.55 18.00
CA ARG A 116 25.37 -3.39 19.32
C ARG A 116 24.64 -4.64 19.79
N ILE A 117 23.92 -5.31 18.88
CA ILE A 117 23.18 -6.54 19.19
C ILE A 117 24.17 -7.69 19.39
N SER A 118 25.17 -7.84 18.52
CA SER A 118 26.15 -8.93 18.58
C SER A 118 27.10 -8.84 19.78
N SER A 119 27.27 -7.66 20.37
CA SER A 119 28.04 -7.46 21.61
C SER A 119 27.17 -7.52 22.87
N SER A 120 25.86 -7.71 22.73
CA SER A 120 24.94 -7.74 23.86
C SER A 120 25.12 -9.07 24.62
N PRO A 121 25.28 -9.07 25.96
CA PRO A 121 25.42 -10.29 26.75
C PRO A 121 24.12 -11.11 26.87
N ILE A 122 23.04 -10.66 26.22
CA ILE A 122 21.68 -11.20 26.34
C ILE A 122 21.18 -11.81 25.00
N VAL A 123 21.99 -11.72 23.94
CA VAL A 123 21.76 -12.37 22.64
C VAL A 123 22.89 -13.35 22.37
#